data_AF-A0A062IK96-F1
#
_entry.id   AF-A0A062IK96-F1
#
_cell.length_a   1.000
_cell.length_b   1.000
_cell.length_c   1.000
_cell.angle_alpha   90.00
_cell.angle_beta   90.00
_cell.angle_gamma   90.00
#
_symmetry.space_group_name_H-M   'P 1'
#
loop_
_entity.id
_entity.type
_entity.pdbx_description
1 polymer ?
#
loop_
_entity_poly.entity_id
_entity_poly.type
_entity_poly.pdbx_seq_one_letter_code
_entity_poly.pdbx_strand_id
1 'polypeptide(L)'
;MIQHNPQVQQEIMKLAGSCFQLSKPELQINFKLYNHTEEVRIYVYFGGYQHAKRDWEKRTLAIVVPFGKSVSQLVARLQEAQRELVQVIHGGRTV
;
A
#
# COMPACT_ATOMS: atom_id res chain seq x y z
N MET A 1 -16.19 -9.15 -13.94
CA MET A 1 -15.52 -10.43 -13.62
C MET A 1 -14.05 -10.32 -14.01
N ILE A 2 -13.11 -10.40 -13.05
CA ILE A 2 -11.65 -10.34 -13.27
C ILE A 2 -11.07 -11.69 -13.77
N GLN A 3 -11.93 -12.69 -14.02
CA GLN A 3 -11.49 -14.09 -13.96
C GLN A 3 -10.53 -14.56 -15.07
N HIS A 4 -10.34 -13.85 -16.20
CA HIS A 4 -9.37 -14.27 -17.22
C HIS A 4 -8.70 -13.11 -17.95
N ASN A 5 -8.20 -12.10 -17.23
CA ASN A 5 -7.32 -11.09 -17.83
C ASN A 5 -5.85 -11.34 -17.40
N PRO A 6 -5.02 -11.97 -18.25
CA PRO A 6 -3.61 -12.24 -17.94
C PRO A 6 -2.81 -10.99 -17.59
N GLN A 7 -3.15 -9.84 -18.18
CA GLN A 7 -2.51 -8.57 -17.87
C GLN A 7 -2.81 -8.15 -16.44
N VAL A 8 -4.08 -8.25 -16.01
CA VAL A 8 -4.46 -7.93 -14.62
C VAL A 8 -3.77 -8.85 -13.61
N GLN A 9 -3.62 -10.14 -13.93
CA GLN A 9 -2.90 -11.08 -13.08
C GLN A 9 -1.41 -10.72 -12.96
N GLN A 10 -0.74 -10.39 -14.06
CA GLN A 10 0.66 -9.95 -14.04
C GLN A 10 0.84 -8.66 -13.23
N GLU A 11 -0.08 -7.72 -13.39
CA GLU A 11 -0.06 -6.45 -12.67
C GLU A 11 -0.26 -6.66 -11.15
N ILE A 12 -1.17 -7.54 -10.74
CA ILE A 12 -1.35 -7.92 -9.32
C ILE A 12 -0.10 -8.61 -8.77
N MET A 13 0.53 -9.50 -9.54
CA MET A 13 1.76 -10.20 -9.12
C MET A 13 2.94 -9.25 -8.94
N LYS A 14 3.12 -8.29 -9.86
CA LYS A 14 4.13 -7.22 -9.72
C LYS A 14 3.90 -6.41 -8.45
N LEU A 15 2.65 -6.02 -8.21
CA LEU A 15 2.29 -5.23 -7.03
C LEU A 15 2.52 -6.01 -5.73
N ALA A 16 2.11 -7.28 -5.67
CA ALA A 16 2.37 -8.15 -4.52
C ALA A 16 3.88 -8.30 -4.26
N GLY A 17 4.67 -8.49 -5.32
CA GLY A 17 6.14 -8.52 -5.25
C GLY A 17 6.72 -7.22 -4.69
N SER A 18 6.23 -6.06 -5.15
CA SER A 18 6.65 -4.76 -4.62
C SER A 18 6.25 -4.55 -3.16
N CYS A 19 5.05 -4.96 -2.75
CA CYS A 19 4.64 -4.93 -1.34
C CYS A 19 5.58 -5.78 -0.47
N PHE A 20 5.98 -6.96 -0.93
CA PHE A 20 6.93 -7.80 -0.19
C PHE A 20 8.32 -7.16 -0.10
N GLN A 21 8.86 -6.66 -1.21
CA GLN A 21 10.17 -5.99 -1.24
C GLN A 21 10.23 -4.73 -0.38
N LEU A 22 9.14 -3.97 -0.34
CA LEU A 22 9.05 -2.72 0.40
C LEU A 22 8.59 -2.91 1.84
N SER A 23 8.17 -4.12 2.24
CA SER A 23 7.86 -4.41 3.63
C SER A 23 9.13 -4.30 4.50
N LYS A 24 8.96 -3.80 5.72
CA LYS A 24 10.04 -3.63 6.73
C LYS A 24 9.55 -4.25 8.04
N PRO A 25 10.44 -4.61 8.98
CA PRO A 25 10.03 -5.16 10.28
C PRO A 25 8.97 -4.32 11.01
N GLU A 26 9.01 -3.00 10.82
CA GLU A 26 8.10 -2.05 11.45
C GLU A 26 6.90 -1.68 10.57
N LEU A 27 6.82 -2.19 9.34
CA LEU A 27 5.78 -1.86 8.37
C LEU A 27 5.03 -3.11 7.93
N GLN A 28 3.73 -3.14 8.18
CA GLN A 28 2.83 -4.12 7.60
C GLN A 28 2.11 -3.49 6.41
N ILE A 29 2.25 -4.08 5.23
CA ILE A 29 1.54 -3.65 4.03
C ILE A 29 0.40 -4.64 3.76
N ASN A 30 -0.86 -4.19 3.83
CA ASN A 30 -2.01 -4.99 3.43
C ASN A 30 -2.54 -4.52 2.08
N PHE A 31 -2.66 -5.47 1.16
CA PHE A 31 -3.27 -5.29 -0.15
C PHE A 31 -4.69 -5.88 -0.14
N LYS A 32 -5.69 -5.08 -0.53
CA LYS A 32 -7.10 -5.48 -0.61
C LYS A 32 -7.65 -5.20 -2.00
N LEU A 33 -8.32 -6.21 -2.55
CA LEU A 33 -8.99 -6.15 -3.85
C LEU A 33 -10.50 -6.09 -3.63
N TYR A 34 -11.15 -5.11 -4.24
CA TYR A 34 -12.60 -4.95 -4.18
C TYR A 34 -13.18 -5.16 -5.58
N ASN A 35 -13.99 -6.21 -5.72
CA ASN A 35 -14.59 -6.61 -6.99
C ASN A 35 -15.73 -5.69 -7.47
N HIS A 36 -16.33 -4.92 -6.56
CA HIS A 36 -17.52 -4.10 -6.82
C HIS A 36 -17.19 -2.64 -7.12
N THR A 37 -16.04 -2.14 -6.66
CA THR A 37 -15.59 -0.77 -6.94
C THR A 37 -14.57 -0.68 -8.06
N GLU A 38 -14.10 -1.81 -8.60
CA GLU A 38 -12.96 -1.83 -9.52
C GLU A 38 -11.78 -1.01 -8.95
N GLU A 39 -11.50 -1.17 -7.65
CA GLU A 39 -10.39 -0.50 -6.97
C GLU A 39 -9.47 -1.51 -6.28
N VAL A 40 -8.18 -1.17 -6.32
CA VAL A 40 -7.15 -1.72 -5.45
C VAL A 40 -6.94 -0.76 -4.30
N ARG A 41 -6.96 -1.27 -3.07
CA ARG A 41 -6.58 -0.49 -1.89
C ARG A 41 -5.38 -1.12 -1.21
N ILE A 42 -4.33 -0.32 -1.03
CA ILE A 42 -3.14 -0.69 -0.29
C ILE A 42 -3.12 0.12 0.99
N TYR A 43 -2.94 -0.57 2.11
CA TYR A 43 -2.79 0.04 3.41
C TYR A 43 -1.38 -0.23 3.91
N VAL A 44 -0.68 0.81 4.34
CA VAL A 44 0.63 0.70 4.97
C VAL A 44 0.46 1.06 6.44
N TYR A 45 0.70 0.09 7.33
CA TYR A 45 0.56 0.22 8.77
C TYR A 45 1.92 0.23 9.45
N PHE A 46 2.16 1.23 10.28
CA PHE A 46 3.34 1.25 11.13
C PHE A 46 3.13 0.53 12.47
N GLY A 47 4.06 -0.33 12.84
CA GLY A 47 3.98 -1.23 14.00
C GLY A 47 2.98 -2.38 13.83
N GLY A 48 2.50 -2.61 12.60
CA GLY A 48 1.46 -3.58 12.30
C GLY A 48 0.04 -3.07 12.52
N TYR A 49 -0.94 -3.79 11.97
CA TYR A 49 -2.36 -3.42 11.98
C TYR A 49 -2.89 -3.14 13.39
N GLN A 50 -2.57 -4.01 14.36
CA GLN A 50 -3.06 -3.88 15.74
C GLN A 50 -2.54 -2.60 16.42
N HIS A 51 -1.30 -2.21 16.11
CA HIS A 51 -0.69 -1.03 16.68
C HIS A 51 -1.22 0.24 16.00
N ALA A 52 -1.28 0.23 14.67
CA ALA A 52 -1.81 1.33 13.89
C ALA A 52 -3.30 1.62 14.19
N LYS A 53 -4.09 0.60 14.55
CA LYS A 53 -5.50 0.76 14.96
C LYS A 53 -5.73 1.72 16.13
N ARG A 54 -4.72 1.92 16.98
CA ARG A 54 -4.80 2.82 18.13
C ARG A 54 -4.69 4.31 17.75
N ASP A 55 -4.09 4.61 16.60
CA ASP A 55 -3.93 5.97 16.07
C ASP A 55 -3.90 5.91 14.54
N TRP A 56 -5.08 5.74 13.94
CA TRP A 56 -5.18 5.43 12.51
C TRP A 56 -4.60 6.53 11.63
N GLU A 57 -4.91 7.78 11.95
CA GLU A 57 -4.53 8.94 11.16
C GLU A 57 -3.01 9.12 11.08
N LYS A 58 -2.28 8.79 12.15
CA LYS A 58 -0.83 8.99 12.21
C LYS A 58 -0.02 7.77 11.78
N ARG A 59 -0.63 6.58 11.82
CA ARG A 59 0.10 5.30 11.64
C ARG A 59 -0.34 4.52 10.42
N THR A 60 -1.22 5.09 9.60
CA THR A 60 -1.71 4.44 8.38
C THR A 60 -1.73 5.39 7.21
N LEU A 61 -1.24 4.89 6.07
CA LEU A 61 -1.51 5.49 4.78
C LEU A 61 -2.34 4.53 3.94
N ALA A 62 -3.36 5.09 3.29
CA ALA A 62 -4.21 4.37 2.35
C ALA A 62 -3.94 4.89 0.94
N ILE A 63 -3.61 3.97 0.05
CA ILE A 63 -3.45 4.23 -1.38
C ILE A 63 -4.63 3.55 -2.06
N VAL A 64 -5.48 4.33 -2.71
CA VAL A 64 -6.62 3.84 -3.50
C VAL A 64 -6.28 4.05 -4.98
N VAL A 65 -6.41 3.00 -5.78
CA VAL A 65 -6.15 3.07 -7.22
C VAL A 65 -7.24 2.35 -7.99
N PRO A 66 -7.84 2.99 -9.00
CA PRO A 66 -8.76 2.33 -9.92
C PRO A 66 -8.07 1.23 -10.73
N PHE A 67 -8.76 0.12 -10.94
CA PHE A 67 -8.36 -0.92 -11.90
C PHE A 67 -8.23 -0.30 -13.30
N GLY A 68 -7.15 -0.64 -14.00
CA GLY A 68 -6.86 -0.10 -15.34
C GLY A 68 -5.85 1.04 -15.39
N LYS A 69 -5.39 1.57 -14.24
CA LYS A 69 -4.16 2.40 -14.16
C LYS A 69 -2.91 1.52 -14.08
N SER A 70 -1.77 2.03 -14.56
CA SER A 70 -0.50 1.27 -14.64
C SER A 70 0.05 0.92 -13.26
N VAL A 71 0.51 -0.33 -13.06
CA VAL A 71 1.17 -0.75 -11.81
C VAL A 71 2.41 0.06 -11.48
N SER A 72 3.09 0.62 -12.47
CA SER A 72 4.25 1.49 -12.22
C SER A 72 3.88 2.70 -11.36
N GLN A 73 2.66 3.24 -11.52
CA GLN A 73 2.16 4.34 -10.69
C GLN A 73 1.86 3.86 -9.26
N LEU A 74 1.33 2.66 -9.10
CA LEU A 74 1.08 2.02 -7.81
C LEU A 74 2.37 1.81 -7.01
N VAL A 75 3.42 1.31 -7.66
CA VAL A 75 4.72 1.09 -7.02
C VAL A 75 5.35 2.41 -6.58
N ALA A 76 5.30 3.45 -7.42
CA ALA A 76 5.80 4.77 -7.07
C ALA A 76 5.07 5.36 -5.84
N ARG A 77 3.73 5.26 -5.80
CA ARG A 77 2.91 5.71 -4.66
C ARG A 77 3.18 4.90 -3.40
N LEU A 78 3.46 3.60 -3.52
CA LEU A 78 3.84 2.75 -2.39
C LEU A 78 5.21 3.13 -1.81
N GLN A 79 6.19 3.44 -2.67
CA GLN A 79 7.51 3.93 -2.25
C GLN A 79 7.43 5.31 -1.58
N GLU A 80 6.51 6.17 -2.03
CA GLU A 80 6.25 7.48 -1.42
C GLU A 80 5.61 7.33 -0.04
N ALA A 81 4.53 6.54 0.08
CA ALA A 81 3.85 6.29 1.34
C ALA A 81 4.78 5.65 2.39
N GLN A 82 5.67 4.74 1.97
CA GLN A 82 6.69 4.21 2.86
C GLN A 82 7.62 5.32 3.37
N ARG A 83 8.11 6.19 2.48
CA ARG A 83 9.01 7.30 2.85
C ARG A 83 8.33 8.26 3.82
N GLU A 84 7.09 8.66 3.54
CA GLU A 84 6.31 9.55 4.41
C GLU A 84 6.12 8.96 5.82
N LEU A 85 5.66 7.71 5.92
CA LEU A 85 5.47 7.07 7.24
C LEU A 85 6.79 6.94 8.00
N VAL A 86 7.87 6.50 7.33
CA VAL A 86 9.19 6.41 7.97
C VAL A 86 9.65 7.80 8.45
N GLN A 87 9.43 8.86 7.66
CA GLN A 87 9.80 10.24 8.03
C GLN A 87 8.95 10.79 9.18
N VAL A 88 7.63 10.61 9.18
CA VAL A 88 6.76 11.06 10.27
C VAL A 88 7.17 10.43 11.60
N ILE A 89 7.71 9.21 11.55
CA ILE A 89 8.02 8.42 12.75
C ILE A 89 9.46 8.63 13.24
N HIS A 90 10.43 8.74 12.34
CA HIS A 90 11.83 9.04 12.68
C HIS A 90 12.09 10.55 12.83
N GLY A 91 11.19 11.37 12.31
CA GLY A 91 11.26 12.81 12.21
C GLY A 91 10.10 13.51 12.90
N GLY A 92 9.88 13.20 14.18
CA GLY A 92 9.29 14.15 15.14
C GLY A 92 10.15 15.42 15.33
N ARG A 93 10.65 15.99 14.23
CA ARG A 93 11.32 17.28 14.04
C ARG A 93 11.06 17.73 12.61
N THR A 94 9.97 18.44 12.42
CA THR A 94 10.00 19.63 11.57
C THR A 94 9.54 20.78 12.44
N VAL A 95 10.53 21.57 12.87
CA VAL A 95 10.36 22.99 13.20
C VAL A 95 10.40 23.73 11.88
#